data_AF-A0A8H4J7A5-F1
#
_entry.id   AF-A0A8H4J7A5-F1
#
_cell.length_a   1.000
_cell.length_b   1.000
_cell.length_c   1.000
_cell.angle_alpha   90.00
_cell.angle_beta   90.00
_cell.angle_gamma   90.00
#
_symmetry.space_group_name_H-M   'P 1'
#
loop_
_entity.id
_entity.type
_entity.pdbx_description
1 polymer ?
#
loop_
_entity_poly.entity_id
_entity_poly.type
_entity_poly.pdbx_seq_one_letter_code
_entity_poly.pdbx_strand_id
1 'polypeptide(L)'
;MERTLFGDAAGGTNTLLNTATLPLPSPTNVSSLACWEHAQPLLKYHTALQRPALHVAAWPPVYPHGGAADPTLWSMSREGCRNLSQTFAVESQAFVLHTTAVLTQKGVEAMGTAGGAIMNRPGGGSSAVYGPDGRKLTEDLEATEEGILYAECDVDGEVLKSKGFLDLGGHYSRPDILWLGVDARAKTHLVDGKGDA
;
A
#
# COMPACT_ATOMS: atom_id res chain seq x y z
N MET A 1 -8.67 -2.74 -17.92
CA MET A 1 -8.73 -3.69 -16.79
C MET A 1 -7.33 -4.27 -16.64
N GLU A 2 -6.68 -4.17 -15.48
CA GLU A 2 -5.25 -4.55 -15.33
C GLU A 2 -4.93 -5.98 -15.75
N ARG A 3 -5.85 -6.92 -15.48
CA ARG A 3 -5.73 -8.34 -15.87
C ARG A 3 -5.62 -8.59 -17.38
N THR A 4 -5.92 -7.60 -18.24
CA THR A 4 -5.75 -7.73 -19.69
C THR A 4 -4.35 -7.34 -20.15
N LEU A 5 -3.54 -6.72 -19.29
CA LEU A 5 -2.22 -6.18 -19.61
C LEU A 5 -1.11 -6.77 -18.73
N PHE A 6 -1.36 -6.91 -17.43
CA PHE A 6 -0.41 -7.42 -16.46
C PHE A 6 -0.68 -8.89 -16.13
N GLY A 7 0.39 -9.68 -16.02
CA GLY A 7 0.33 -11.05 -15.52
C GLY A 7 0.40 -11.12 -14.00
N ASP A 8 0.11 -12.30 -13.46
CA ASP A 8 0.28 -12.56 -12.03
C ASP A 8 1.76 -12.68 -11.66
N ALA A 9 2.11 -12.30 -10.43
CA ALA A 9 3.44 -12.52 -9.91
C ALA A 9 3.71 -14.04 -9.78
N ALA A 10 4.84 -14.50 -10.32
CA ALA A 10 5.33 -15.83 -9.98
C ALA A 10 5.84 -15.80 -8.54
N GLY A 11 5.50 -16.81 -7.73
CA GLY A 11 6.14 -17.00 -6.43
C GLY A 11 7.67 -17.05 -6.57
N GLY A 12 8.40 -16.95 -5.47
CA GLY A 12 9.85 -16.92 -5.50
C GLY A 12 10.43 -16.30 -4.25
N THR A 13 11.72 -16.51 -4.05
CA THR A 13 12.42 -16.13 -2.82
C THR A 13 12.28 -14.64 -2.48
N ASN A 14 12.08 -13.80 -3.50
CA ASN A 14 11.97 -12.34 -3.33
C ASN A 14 10.56 -11.79 -3.56
N THR A 15 9.60 -12.59 -4.04
CA THR A 15 8.26 -12.09 -4.43
C THR A 15 7.46 -11.56 -3.23
N LEU A 16 7.73 -12.06 -2.03
CA LEU A 16 7.09 -11.60 -0.79
C LEU A 16 8.02 -10.75 0.10
N LEU A 17 9.27 -10.52 -0.34
CA LEU A 17 10.22 -9.64 0.36
C LEU A 17 10.02 -8.20 -0.12
N ASN A 18 8.92 -7.62 0.33
CA ASN A 18 8.54 -6.24 0.02
C ASN A 18 9.02 -5.24 1.08
N THR A 19 10.00 -5.63 1.92
CA THR A 19 10.65 -4.78 2.91
C THR A 19 12.16 -4.80 2.72
N ALA A 20 12.79 -3.64 2.75
CA ALA A 20 14.23 -3.47 2.70
C ALA A 20 14.71 -2.52 3.81
N THR A 21 15.89 -2.80 4.39
CA THR A 21 16.52 -1.86 5.33
C THR A 21 17.28 -0.80 4.54
N LEU A 22 16.89 0.46 4.71
CA LEU A 22 17.52 1.60 4.05
C LEU A 22 18.45 2.35 5.02
N PRO A 23 19.56 2.94 4.52
CA PRO A 23 20.49 3.74 5.32
C PRO A 23 19.95 5.17 5.51
N LEU A 24 18.81 5.29 6.20
CA LEU A 24 18.30 6.56 6.73
C LEU A 24 19.12 6.95 7.98
N PRO A 25 18.88 8.11 8.64
CA PRO A 25 19.67 8.54 9.79
C PRO A 25 19.88 7.44 10.86
N SER A 26 18.92 6.53 11.01
CA SER A 26 19.09 5.19 11.58
C SER A 26 18.67 4.11 10.56
N PRO A 27 19.29 2.90 10.57
CA PRO A 27 18.86 1.79 9.72
C PRO A 27 17.38 1.50 9.87
N THR A 28 16.61 1.71 8.80
CA THR A 28 15.15 1.72 8.86
C THR A 28 14.55 0.74 7.87
N ASN A 29 13.66 -0.13 8.33
CA ASN A 29 12.91 -1.02 7.45
C ASN A 29 11.83 -0.22 6.72
N VAL A 30 11.90 -0.25 5.40
CA VAL A 30 10.93 0.39 4.50
C VAL A 30 10.25 -0.68 3.68
N SER A 31 8.93 -0.73 3.72
CA SER A 31 8.15 -1.66 2.90
C SER A 31 7.30 -0.97 1.84
N SER A 32 6.76 -1.73 0.90
CA SER A 32 5.86 -1.20 -0.13
C SER A 32 4.78 -2.20 -0.51
N LEU A 33 3.60 -1.67 -0.84
CA LEU A 33 2.50 -2.39 -1.48
C LEU A 33 1.85 -1.52 -2.55
N ALA A 34 1.23 -2.15 -3.54
CA ALA A 34 0.57 -1.49 -4.66
C ALA A 34 -0.95 -1.69 -4.61
N CYS A 35 -1.69 -0.59 -4.67
CA CYS A 35 -3.15 -0.55 -4.87
C CYS A 35 -3.88 -1.51 -3.90
N TRP A 36 -4.70 -2.43 -4.40
CA TRP A 36 -5.47 -3.35 -3.56
C TRP A 36 -4.69 -4.48 -2.90
N GLU A 37 -3.37 -4.52 -3.00
CA GLU A 37 -2.58 -5.33 -2.06
C GLU A 37 -2.84 -4.91 -0.59
N HIS A 38 -3.16 -3.63 -0.36
CA HIS A 38 -3.61 -3.12 0.94
C HIS A 38 -4.99 -3.65 1.39
N ALA A 39 -5.71 -4.38 0.54
CA ALA A 39 -6.95 -5.05 0.91
C ALA A 39 -6.73 -6.54 1.21
N GLN A 40 -5.56 -7.11 0.93
CA GLN A 40 -5.27 -8.54 1.10
C GLN A 40 -4.82 -8.84 2.53
N PRO A 41 -5.65 -9.49 3.38
CA PRO A 41 -5.33 -9.63 4.81
C PRO A 41 -4.04 -10.41 5.07
N LEU A 42 -3.82 -11.50 4.32
CA LEU A 42 -2.62 -12.33 4.49
C LEU A 42 -1.34 -11.61 4.04
N LEU A 43 -1.38 -10.90 2.92
CA LEU A 43 -0.22 -10.15 2.41
C LEU A 43 0.12 -8.96 3.31
N LYS A 44 -0.90 -8.23 3.78
CA LYS A 44 -0.72 -7.16 4.76
C LYS A 44 -0.10 -7.68 6.05
N TYR A 45 -0.63 -8.78 6.60
CA TYR A 45 -0.10 -9.38 7.82
C TYR A 45 1.34 -9.86 7.61
N HIS A 46 1.65 -10.50 6.49
CA HIS A 46 3.02 -10.87 6.11
C HIS A 46 3.97 -9.66 6.08
N THR A 47 3.52 -8.56 5.47
CA THR A 47 4.30 -7.31 5.38
C THR A 47 4.52 -6.71 6.77
N ALA A 48 3.48 -6.68 7.61
CA ALA A 48 3.58 -6.17 8.97
C ALA A 48 4.54 -6.98 9.84
N LEU A 49 4.60 -8.32 9.66
CA LEU A 49 5.56 -9.19 10.34
C LEU A 49 7.02 -8.94 9.94
N GLN A 50 7.27 -8.32 8.79
CA GLN A 50 8.62 -7.84 8.40
C GLN A 50 9.04 -6.55 9.13
N ARG A 51 8.18 -6.03 10.02
CA ARG A 51 8.43 -4.87 10.91
C ARG A 51 8.95 -3.63 10.16
N PRO A 52 8.21 -3.12 9.17
CA PRO A 52 8.51 -1.81 8.60
C PRO A 52 8.32 -0.71 9.65
N ALA A 53 9.17 0.31 9.62
CA ALA A 53 8.93 1.57 10.31
C ALA A 53 8.35 2.63 9.36
N LEU A 54 8.66 2.51 8.07
CA LEU A 54 8.09 3.29 6.97
C LEU A 54 7.44 2.35 5.94
N HIS A 55 6.35 2.79 5.34
CA HIS A 55 5.66 2.04 4.30
C HIS A 55 5.23 2.96 3.16
N VAL A 56 5.53 2.57 1.92
CA VAL A 56 5.08 3.24 0.72
C VAL A 56 3.82 2.54 0.19
N ALA A 57 2.70 3.24 0.27
CA ALA A 57 1.43 2.82 -0.29
C ALA A 57 1.23 3.47 -1.65
N ALA A 58 1.47 2.71 -2.73
CA ALA A 58 1.39 3.22 -4.09
C ALA A 58 -0.03 3.05 -4.66
N TRP A 59 -0.65 4.15 -5.09
CA TRP A 59 -2.01 4.16 -5.63
C TRP A 59 -2.06 4.87 -6.99
N PRO A 60 -3.01 4.49 -7.88
CA PRO A 60 -3.27 5.26 -9.09
C PRO A 60 -3.89 6.63 -8.75
N PRO A 61 -4.11 7.51 -9.75
CA PRO A 61 -4.97 8.68 -9.56
C PRO A 61 -6.35 8.27 -9.04
N VAL A 62 -6.78 8.84 -7.91
CA VAL A 62 -8.03 8.48 -7.22
C VAL A 62 -8.92 9.70 -6.98
N TYR A 63 -10.20 9.57 -7.27
CA TYR A 63 -11.18 10.66 -7.21
C TYR A 63 -12.14 10.46 -6.04
N PRO A 64 -12.73 11.54 -5.48
CA PRO A 64 -13.79 11.42 -4.49
C PRO A 64 -14.94 10.56 -5.00
N HIS A 65 -15.51 9.72 -4.12
CA HIS A 65 -16.68 8.91 -4.47
C HIS A 65 -17.91 9.81 -4.69
N GLY A 66 -18.66 9.59 -5.78
CA GLY A 66 -19.87 10.35 -6.11
C GLY A 66 -21.10 10.06 -5.25
N GLY A 67 -20.94 9.44 -4.08
CA GLY A 67 -22.03 9.04 -3.19
C GLY A 67 -22.81 7.81 -3.68
N ALA A 68 -24.02 7.61 -3.16
CA ALA A 68 -24.78 6.35 -3.32
C ALA A 68 -25.19 6.01 -4.77
N ALA A 69 -25.22 7.02 -5.65
CA ALA A 69 -25.57 6.83 -7.06
C ALA A 69 -24.35 6.56 -7.96
N ASP A 70 -23.13 6.66 -7.40
CA ASP A 70 -21.90 6.35 -8.14
C ASP A 70 -21.80 4.82 -8.32
N PRO A 71 -21.74 4.32 -9.57
CA PRO A 71 -21.66 2.88 -9.84
C PRO A 71 -20.25 2.31 -9.65
N THR A 72 -19.25 3.15 -9.35
CA THR A 72 -17.87 2.72 -9.13
C THR A 72 -17.66 2.11 -7.74
N LEU A 73 -16.52 1.44 -7.55
CA LEU A 73 -16.19 0.84 -6.27
C LEU A 73 -15.72 1.92 -5.29
N TRP A 74 -16.34 2.00 -4.12
CA TRP A 74 -15.87 2.89 -3.05
C TRP A 74 -14.41 2.63 -2.66
N SER A 75 -13.96 1.38 -2.70
CA SER A 75 -12.56 1.00 -2.47
C SER A 75 -11.58 1.47 -3.56
N MET A 76 -12.07 2.08 -4.64
CA MET A 76 -11.29 2.74 -5.72
C MET A 76 -11.56 4.26 -5.74
N SER A 77 -11.98 4.83 -4.61
CA SER A 77 -12.12 6.27 -4.42
C SER A 77 -10.97 6.84 -3.60
N ARG A 78 -10.83 8.16 -3.59
CA ARG A 78 -9.94 8.89 -2.67
C ARG A 78 -10.15 8.42 -1.23
N GLU A 79 -11.41 8.36 -0.78
CA GLU A 79 -11.77 7.99 0.58
C GLU A 79 -11.40 6.53 0.88
N GLY A 80 -11.70 5.61 -0.05
CA GLY A 80 -11.42 4.20 0.13
C GLY A 80 -9.94 3.85 0.13
N CYS A 81 -9.17 4.40 -0.81
CA CYS A 81 -7.73 4.15 -0.90
C CYS A 81 -6.99 4.76 0.30
N ARG A 82 -7.40 5.95 0.75
CA ARG A 82 -6.90 6.57 1.98
C ARG A 82 -7.26 5.74 3.21
N ASN A 83 -8.49 5.25 3.32
CA ASN A 83 -8.91 4.37 4.41
C ASN A 83 -8.03 3.10 4.49
N LEU A 84 -7.77 2.44 3.37
CA LEU A 84 -6.90 1.26 3.34
C LEU A 84 -5.47 1.57 3.78
N SER A 85 -4.91 2.71 3.35
CA SER A 85 -3.56 3.14 3.74
C SER A 85 -3.49 3.51 5.22
N GLN A 86 -4.48 4.25 5.71
CA GLN A 86 -4.59 4.66 7.11
C GLN A 86 -4.79 3.46 8.04
N THR A 87 -5.62 2.51 7.63
CA THR A 87 -5.81 1.24 8.34
C THR A 87 -4.50 0.46 8.39
N PHE A 88 -3.76 0.38 7.28
CA PHE A 88 -2.46 -0.29 7.27
C PHE A 88 -1.44 0.37 8.22
N ALA A 89 -1.48 1.70 8.38
CA ALA A 89 -0.64 2.41 9.35
C ALA A 89 -0.92 1.89 10.77
N VAL A 90 -2.19 1.79 11.16
CA VAL A 90 -2.62 1.23 12.45
C VAL A 90 -2.24 -0.25 12.59
N GLU A 91 -2.44 -1.05 11.53
CA GLU A 91 -2.18 -2.50 11.55
C GLU A 91 -0.68 -2.83 11.66
N SER A 92 0.18 -2.05 11.02
CA SER A 92 1.64 -2.26 10.99
C SER A 92 2.40 -1.45 12.04
N GLN A 93 1.76 -0.42 12.61
CA GLN A 93 2.36 0.63 13.43
C GLN A 93 3.57 1.27 12.73
N ALA A 94 3.48 1.46 11.41
CA ALA A 94 4.47 2.15 10.60
C ALA A 94 3.93 3.51 10.15
N PHE A 95 4.84 4.44 9.85
CA PHE A 95 4.47 5.62 9.07
C PHE A 95 4.13 5.21 7.65
N VAL A 96 2.95 5.60 7.14
CA VAL A 96 2.50 5.26 5.79
C VAL A 96 2.50 6.48 4.90
N LEU A 97 3.25 6.39 3.80
CA LEU A 97 3.30 7.35 2.71
C LEU A 97 2.29 6.91 1.66
N HIS A 98 1.08 7.45 1.73
CA HIS A 98 0.06 7.27 0.70
C HIS A 98 0.40 8.15 -0.50
N THR A 99 0.64 7.54 -1.65
CA THR A 99 1.14 8.23 -2.85
C THR A 99 0.23 7.98 -4.03
N THR A 100 -0.07 9.05 -4.77
CA THR A 100 -0.90 9.03 -5.99
C THR A 100 -0.29 9.92 -7.04
N ALA A 101 -0.43 9.55 -8.31
CA ALA A 101 -0.12 10.45 -9.42
C ALA A 101 -1.22 11.50 -9.64
N VAL A 102 -0.86 12.64 -10.25
CA VAL A 102 -1.80 13.65 -10.73
C VAL A 102 -1.98 13.49 -12.23
N LEU A 103 -3.21 13.28 -12.67
CA LEU A 103 -3.54 13.21 -14.09
C LEU A 103 -3.76 14.62 -14.63
N THR A 104 -3.02 14.98 -15.67
CA THR A 104 -3.16 16.28 -16.35
C THR A 104 -4.08 16.16 -17.56
N GLN A 105 -4.59 17.30 -18.06
CA GLN A 105 -5.39 17.33 -19.30
C GLN A 105 -4.63 16.75 -20.49
N LYS A 106 -3.34 17.08 -20.62
CA LYS A 106 -2.44 16.50 -21.62
C LYS A 106 -2.35 14.97 -21.48
N GLY A 107 -2.33 14.44 -20.26
CA GLY A 107 -2.34 13.00 -20.00
C GLY A 107 -3.63 12.32 -20.47
N VAL A 108 -4.79 12.92 -20.20
CA VAL A 108 -6.09 12.43 -20.68
C VAL A 108 -6.14 12.37 -22.21
N GLU A 109 -5.68 13.42 -22.87
CA GLU A 109 -5.66 13.50 -24.34
C GLU A 109 -4.68 12.50 -24.96
N ALA A 110 -3.46 12.41 -24.42
CA ALA A 110 -2.44 11.49 -24.92
C ALA A 110 -2.84 10.02 -24.77
N MET A 111 -3.55 9.68 -23.69
CA MET A 111 -4.01 8.31 -23.42
C MET A 111 -5.40 8.01 -23.99
N GLY A 112 -6.11 9.02 -24.52
CA GLY A 112 -7.45 8.87 -25.08
C GLY A 112 -8.51 8.45 -24.05
N THR A 113 -8.37 8.84 -22.78
CA THR A 113 -9.22 8.32 -21.68
C THR A 113 -10.49 9.12 -21.41
N ALA A 114 -10.73 10.23 -22.12
CA ALA A 114 -11.86 11.13 -21.87
C ALA A 114 -13.25 10.45 -21.89
N GLY A 115 -13.42 9.41 -22.73
CA GLY A 115 -14.67 8.62 -22.79
C GLY A 115 -14.70 7.40 -21.86
N GLY A 116 -13.64 7.17 -21.08
CA GLY A 116 -13.52 6.03 -20.18
C GLY A 116 -14.31 6.19 -18.88
N ALA A 117 -14.48 5.10 -18.14
CA ALA A 117 -15.19 5.09 -16.86
C ALA A 117 -14.35 5.60 -15.67
N ILE A 118 -13.01 5.55 -15.78
CA ILE A 118 -12.05 5.94 -14.74
C ILE A 118 -10.90 6.72 -15.36
N MET A 119 -10.23 7.57 -14.57
CA MET A 119 -9.06 8.34 -15.02
C MET A 119 -9.31 9.10 -16.35
N ASN A 120 -10.51 9.67 -16.46
CA ASN A 120 -11.04 10.30 -17.68
C ASN A 120 -11.01 11.84 -17.65
N ARG A 121 -10.51 12.42 -16.56
CA ARG A 121 -10.45 13.87 -16.35
C ARG A 121 -9.23 14.25 -15.52
N PRO A 122 -8.75 15.50 -15.61
CA PRO A 122 -7.67 15.97 -14.75
C PRO A 122 -7.97 15.78 -13.26
N GLY A 123 -6.93 15.51 -12.47
CA GLY A 123 -7.00 15.36 -11.02
C GLY A 123 -6.45 14.03 -10.53
N GLY A 124 -7.07 13.48 -9.49
CA GLY A 124 -6.67 12.19 -8.91
C GLY A 124 -5.52 12.26 -7.89
N GLY A 125 -4.93 13.44 -7.69
CA GLY A 125 -4.02 13.72 -6.59
C GLY A 125 -4.72 13.58 -5.24
N SER A 126 -4.09 12.81 -4.35
CA SER A 126 -4.63 12.44 -3.03
C SER A 126 -3.53 12.00 -2.05
N SER A 127 -2.26 12.24 -2.34
CA SER A 127 -1.13 11.86 -1.47
C SER A 127 -1.31 12.38 -0.03
N ALA A 128 -0.81 11.62 0.95
CA ALA A 128 -0.87 11.96 2.38
C ALA A 128 0.16 11.15 3.17
N VAL A 129 0.56 11.64 4.34
CA VAL A 129 1.34 10.84 5.31
C VAL A 129 0.49 10.53 6.52
N TYR A 130 0.50 9.27 6.95
CA TYR A 130 -0.15 8.80 8.17
C TYR A 130 0.89 8.34 9.19
N GLY A 131 0.71 8.73 10.45
CA GLY A 131 1.52 8.24 11.56
C GLY A 131 1.16 6.80 11.95
N PRO A 132 1.98 6.15 12.79
CA PRO A 132 1.78 4.76 13.25
C PRO A 132 0.44 4.48 13.95
N ASP A 133 -0.21 5.49 14.48
CA ASP A 133 -1.54 5.40 15.10
C ASP A 133 -2.69 5.72 14.13
N GLY A 134 -2.37 5.94 12.85
CA GLY A 134 -3.32 6.29 11.80
C GLY A 134 -3.64 7.78 11.71
N ARG A 135 -3.07 8.67 12.54
CA ARG A 135 -3.31 10.12 12.40
C ARG A 135 -2.74 10.63 11.06
N LYS A 136 -3.45 11.52 10.38
CA LYS A 136 -2.92 12.20 9.18
C LYS A 136 -1.97 13.32 9.62
N LEU A 137 -0.78 13.38 9.01
CA LEU A 137 0.31 14.29 9.38
C LEU A 137 0.51 15.45 8.39
N THR A 138 -0.10 15.38 7.22
CA THR A 138 0.05 16.39 6.15
C THR A 138 -1.25 17.13 5.90
N GLU A 139 -1.16 18.32 5.32
CA GLU A 139 -2.30 18.96 4.66
C GLU A 139 -2.49 18.36 3.26
N ASP A 140 -3.70 18.51 2.69
CA ASP A 140 -3.97 18.05 1.33
C ASP A 140 -3.58 19.13 0.33
N LEU A 141 -2.92 18.72 -0.76
CA LEU A 141 -2.88 19.52 -1.98
C LEU A 141 -4.18 19.38 -2.76
N GLU A 142 -4.46 20.35 -3.62
CA GLU A 142 -5.58 20.25 -4.55
C GLU A 142 -5.44 19.05 -5.47
N ALA A 143 -6.57 18.46 -5.87
CA ALA A 143 -6.57 17.19 -6.63
C ALA A 143 -5.79 17.26 -7.95
N THR A 144 -5.67 18.47 -8.52
CA THR A 144 -5.02 18.77 -9.80
C THR A 144 -3.63 19.39 -9.64
N GLU A 145 -3.13 19.55 -8.41
CA GLU A 145 -1.86 20.20 -8.12
C GLU A 145 -0.76 19.16 -7.92
N GLU A 146 0.34 19.28 -8.68
CA GLU A 146 1.56 18.52 -8.43
C GLU A 146 2.37 19.19 -7.32
N GLY A 147 2.85 18.41 -6.37
CA GLY A 147 3.68 18.92 -5.29
C GLY A 147 4.29 17.81 -4.44
N ILE A 148 5.15 18.23 -3.51
CA ILE A 148 5.82 17.35 -2.55
C ILE A 148 5.22 17.63 -1.18
N LEU A 149 4.69 16.59 -0.54
CA LEU A 149 4.26 16.64 0.85
C LEU A 149 5.41 16.27 1.77
N TYR A 150 5.58 17.04 2.84
CA TYR A 150 6.60 16.82 3.86
C TYR A 150 5.92 16.50 5.19
N ALA A 151 6.49 15.54 5.92
CA ALA A 151 6.10 15.21 7.28
C ALA A 151 7.34 14.79 8.07
N GLU A 152 7.37 15.15 9.35
CA GLU A 152 8.39 14.69 10.29
C GLU A 152 7.98 13.31 10.83
N CYS A 153 8.86 12.33 10.69
CA CYS A 153 8.61 10.95 11.10
C CYS A 153 9.62 10.53 12.17
N ASP A 154 9.24 10.64 13.45
CA ASP A 154 10.02 10.08 14.56
C ASP A 154 9.85 8.55 14.61
N VAL A 155 10.61 7.86 13.76
CA VAL A 155 10.57 6.41 13.63
C VAL A 155 11.04 5.68 14.89
N ASP A 156 11.94 6.27 15.67
CA ASP A 156 12.48 5.62 16.87
C ASP A 156 11.50 5.75 18.05
N GLY A 157 10.87 6.92 18.22
CA GLY A 157 9.92 7.17 19.31
C GLY A 157 8.49 6.69 19.03
N GLU A 158 7.90 7.09 17.91
CA GLU A 158 6.45 6.89 17.67
C GLU A 158 6.09 5.46 17.27
N VAL A 159 6.95 4.77 16.51
CA VAL A 159 6.73 3.36 16.15
C VAL A 159 6.82 2.48 17.40
N LEU A 160 7.86 2.66 18.21
CA LEU A 160 8.03 1.91 19.45
C LEU A 160 6.87 2.15 20.42
N LYS A 161 6.49 3.42 20.60
CA LYS A 161 5.32 3.78 21.42
C LYS A 161 4.07 3.06 20.95
N SER A 162 3.76 3.11 19.65
CA SER A 162 2.54 2.50 19.09
C SER A 162 2.52 0.98 19.24
N LYS A 163 3.65 0.30 19.00
CA LYS A 163 3.79 -1.15 19.23
C LYS A 163 3.66 -1.52 20.71
N GLY A 164 4.08 -0.64 21.62
CA GLY A 164 3.85 -0.81 23.06
C GLY A 164 2.37 -1.01 23.43
N PHE A 165 1.43 -0.46 22.66
CA PHE A 165 -0.01 -0.60 22.89
C PHE A 165 -0.68 -1.66 22.02
N LEU A 166 -0.38 -1.72 20.72
CA LEU A 166 -1.11 -2.52 19.72
C LEU A 166 -0.16 -3.27 18.76
N ASP A 167 0.84 -4.02 19.23
CA ASP A 167 1.71 -4.79 18.32
C ASP A 167 0.96 -6.01 17.76
N LEU A 168 0.28 -5.83 16.62
CA LEU A 168 -0.47 -6.90 15.93
C LEU A 168 0.42 -8.04 15.41
N GLY A 169 1.72 -7.81 15.23
CA GLY A 169 2.70 -8.84 14.89
C GLY A 169 3.48 -9.38 16.10
N GLY A 170 3.14 -8.91 17.31
CA GLY A 170 3.79 -9.24 18.57
C GLY A 170 2.79 -9.68 19.62
N HIS A 171 2.73 -8.96 20.73
CA HIS A 171 1.93 -9.38 21.90
C HIS A 171 0.42 -9.47 21.65
N TYR A 172 -0.10 -8.77 20.63
CA TYR A 172 -1.52 -8.76 20.29
C TYR A 172 -1.90 -9.77 19.18
N SER A 173 -0.98 -10.66 18.78
CA SER A 173 -1.12 -11.50 17.58
C SER A 173 -1.73 -12.90 17.80
N ARG A 174 -1.86 -13.36 19.05
CA ARG A 174 -2.33 -14.72 19.41
C ARG A 174 -1.61 -15.87 18.63
N PRO A 175 -0.26 -15.91 18.64
CA PRO A 175 0.50 -16.91 17.89
C PRO A 175 0.33 -18.34 18.44
N ASP A 176 -0.24 -18.47 19.64
CA ASP A 176 -0.62 -19.73 20.28
C ASP A 176 -1.75 -20.46 19.54
N ILE A 177 -2.57 -19.75 18.75
CA ILE A 177 -3.74 -20.31 18.07
C ILE A 177 -3.86 -19.89 16.59
N LEU A 178 -3.27 -18.75 16.20
CA LEU A 178 -3.32 -18.22 14.84
C LEU A 178 -1.90 -18.05 14.30
N TRP A 179 -1.64 -18.59 13.12
CA TRP A 179 -0.33 -18.49 12.48
C TRP A 179 -0.49 -18.29 10.96
N LEU A 180 0.53 -17.68 10.35
CA LEU A 180 0.61 -17.48 8.91
C LEU A 180 1.65 -18.45 8.31
N GLY A 181 1.21 -19.31 7.41
CA GLY A 181 2.09 -20.14 6.58
C GLY A 181 2.46 -19.44 5.28
N VAL A 182 3.75 -19.42 4.95
CA VAL A 182 4.26 -18.78 3.73
C VAL A 182 5.04 -19.80 2.90
N ASP A 183 4.66 -19.97 1.64
CA ASP A 183 5.42 -20.75 0.66
C ASP A 183 6.18 -19.79 -0.27
N ALA A 184 7.44 -19.54 0.03
CA ALA A 184 8.31 -18.64 -0.73
C ALA A 184 8.97 -19.30 -1.95
N ARG A 185 8.61 -20.55 -2.30
CA ARG A 185 9.21 -21.24 -3.45
C ARG A 185 8.68 -20.69 -4.75
N ALA A 186 9.55 -20.60 -5.75
CA ALA A 186 9.14 -20.26 -7.10
C ALA A 186 8.18 -21.31 -7.67
N LYS A 187 7.09 -20.86 -8.31
CA LYS A 187 6.12 -21.72 -8.99
C LYS A 187 6.33 -21.59 -10.49
N THR A 188 6.84 -22.63 -11.12
CA THR A 188 7.11 -22.67 -12.57
C THR A 188 5.99 -23.39 -13.31
N HIS A 189 5.75 -23.02 -14.57
CA HIS A 189 4.76 -23.70 -15.43
C HIS A 189 5.17 -25.12 -15.80
N LEU A 190 6.47 -25.38 -15.87
CA LEU A 190 7.06 -26.70 -16.09
C LEU A 190 7.83 -27.09 -14.83
N VAL A 191 7.50 -28.26 -14.28
CA VAL A 191 8.29 -28.91 -13.24
C VAL A 191 8.86 -30.17 -13.89
N ASP A 192 10.16 -30.15 -14.21
CA ASP A 192 10.82 -31.33 -14.77
C ASP A 192 10.81 -32.45 -13.73
N GLY A 193 10.04 -33.50 -14.02
CA GLY A 193 9.88 -34.67 -13.17
C GLY A 193 11.16 -35.50 -13.12
N LYS A 194 12.14 -35.09 -12.31
CA LYS A 194 12.95 -36.07 -11.59
C LYS A 194 12.33 -36.20 -10.22
N GLY A 195 11.33 -37.08 -10.13
CA GLY A 195 10.72 -37.43 -8.87
C GLY A 195 11.79 -37.92 -7.90
N ASP A 196 11.82 -37.35 -6.71
CA ASP A 196 12.52 -37.93 -5.59
C ASP A 196 11.81 -39.26 -5.27
N ALA A 197 12.48 -40.36 -5.63
CA ALA A 197 12.15 -41.71 -5.21
C ALA A 197 12.75 -41.99 -3.83
#